data_AF-A0A6V7J9C4-F1
#
_entry.id   AF-A0A6V7J9C4-F1
#
_cell.length_a   1.000
_cell.length_b   1.000
_cell.length_c   1.000
_cell.angle_alpha   90.00
_cell.angle_beta   90.00
_cell.angle_gamma   90.00
#
_symmetry.space_group_name_H-M   'P 1'
#
loop_
_entity.id
_entity.type
_entity.pdbx_description
1 polymer ?
#
loop_
_entity_poly.entity_id
_entity_poly.type
_entity_poly.pdbx_seq_one_letter_code
_entity_poly.pdbx_strand_id
1 'polypeptide(L)' 'ERFGIVEVDFNHPNRTRKPKLSAQWLSDVISQRKLVPFSENKDSNDE' A
#
# COMPACT_ATOMS: atom_id res chain seq x y z
N GLU A 1 14.41 -8.31 -7.62
CA GLU A 1 13.29 -8.33 -6.64
C GLU A 1 12.78 -6.91 -6.36
N ARG A 2 11.56 -6.74 -5.83
CA ARG A 2 10.95 -5.42 -5.51
C ARG A 2 10.67 -5.30 -4.01
N PHE A 3 11.39 -4.42 -3.33
CA PHE A 3 11.31 -4.25 -1.87
C PHE A 3 10.60 -2.97 -1.40
N GLY A 4 10.21 -2.10 -2.34
CA GLY A 4 9.60 -0.80 -2.01
C GLY A 4 8.20 -0.94 -1.41
N ILE A 5 7.92 -0.08 -0.44
CA ILE A 5 6.58 0.15 0.14
C ILE A 5 5.66 0.85 -0.88
N VAL A 6 6.26 1.56 -1.84
CA VAL A 6 5.60 2.07 -3.05
C VAL A 6 6.00 1.25 -4.26
N GLU A 7 5.07 1.07 -5.19
CA GLU A 7 5.37 0.57 -6.53
C GLU A 7 5.88 1.69 -7.42
N VAL A 8 6.89 1.38 -8.24
CA VAL A 8 7.47 2.31 -9.21
C VAL A 8 7.28 1.71 -10.60
N ASP A 9 6.70 2.49 -11.50
CA ASP A 9 6.68 2.16 -12.93
C ASP A 9 8.02 2.56 -13.57
N PHE A 10 8.83 1.57 -13.93
CA PHE A 10 10.13 1.77 -14.56
C PHE A 10 10.06 2.03 -16.07
N ASN A 11 8.91 1.80 -16.69
CA ASN A 11 8.70 2.02 -18.12
C ASN A 11 8.20 3.45 -18.39
N HIS A 12 7.51 4.08 -17.43
CA HIS A 12 7.09 5.47 -17.54
C HIS A 12 8.24 6.46 -17.22
N PRO A 13 8.51 7.48 -18.05
CA PRO A 13 9.63 8.42 -17.84
C PRO A 13 9.53 9.16 -16.50
N ASN A 14 8.32 9.49 -16.06
CA ASN A 14 8.09 10.18 -14.78
C ASN A 14 8.29 9.28 -13.54
N ARG A 15 8.55 7.97 -13.73
CA ARG A 15 8.74 6.99 -12.64
C ARG A 15 7.65 7.11 -11.57
N THR A 16 6.41 7.02 -12.02
CA THR A 16 5.24 7.24 -11.18
C THR A 16 5.25 6.28 -9.98
N ARG A 17 5.03 6.84 -8.79
CA ARG A 17 4.98 6.09 -7.53
C ARG A 17 3.53 5.85 -7.14
N LYS A 18 3.15 4.59 -6.96
CA LYS A 18 1.82 4.19 -6.48
C LYS A 18 1.95 3.57 -5.09
N PRO A 19 1.19 4.05 -4.08
CA PRO A 19 1.22 3.44 -2.76
C PRO A 19 0.68 2.01 -2.82
N LYS A 20 1.40 1.07 -2.22
CA LYS A 20 0.91 -0.31 -2.04
C LYS A 20 0.06 -0.38 -0.77
N LEU A 21 -0.61 -1.51 -0.57
CA LEU A 21 -1.32 -1.80 0.66
C LEU A 21 -0.42 -1.67 1.91
N SER A 22 0.86 -2.06 1.81
CA SER A 22 1.83 -1.88 2.89
C SER A 22 2.13 -0.42 3.21
N ALA A 23 2.05 0.49 2.23
CA ALA A 23 2.20 1.93 2.47
C ALA A 23 1.05 2.48 3.30
N GLN A 24 -0.17 2.05 2.96
CA GLN A 24 -1.39 2.47 3.64
C GLN A 24 -1.41 1.94 5.08
N TRP A 25 -1.16 0.64 5.26
CA TRP A 25 -1.06 0.04 6.59
C TRP A 25 0.02 0.69 7.46
N LEU A 26 1.20 0.98 6.90
CA LEU A 26 2.27 1.66 7.65
C LEU A 26 1.86 3.09 8.04
N SER A 27 1.14 3.82 7.19
CA SER A 27 0.59 5.14 7.51
C SER A 27 -0.35 5.08 8.70
N ASP A 28 -1.20 4.06 8.77
CA ASP A 28 -2.14 3.86 9.88
C ASP A 28 -1.42 3.55 11.18
N VAL A 29 -0.40 2.68 11.13
CA VAL A 29 0.46 2.37 12.28
C VAL A 29 1.14 3.62 12.83
N ILE A 30 1.72 4.45 11.95
CA ILE A 30 2.39 5.70 12.35
C ILE A 30 1.38 6.67 12.98
N SER A 31 0.22 6.84 12.34
CA SER A 31 -0.82 7.78 12.78
C SER A 31 -1.41 7.38 14.13
N GLN A 32 -1.64 6.09 14.35
CA GLN A 32 -2.25 5.56 15.57
C GLN A 32 -1.23 5.21 16.66
N ARG A 33 0.06 5.21 16.33
CA ARG A 33 1.18 4.81 17.22
C ARG A 33 0.99 3.44 17.86
N LYS A 34 0.37 2.52 17.12
CA LYS A 34 0.11 1.14 17.54
C LYS A 34 0.11 0.22 16.33
N LEU A 35 0.36 -1.06 16.55
CA LEU A 35 0.18 -2.06 15.51
C LEU A 35 -1.32 -2.20 15.20
N VAL A 36 -1.68 -2.01 13.94
CA VAL A 36 -3.07 -2.10 13.47
C VAL A 36 -3.30 -3.51 12.96
N PRO A 37 -4.29 -4.25 13.51
CA PRO A 37 -4.64 -5.56 12.98
C PRO A 37 -5.15 -5.40 11.55
N PHE A 38 -4.67 -6.25 10.65
CA PHE A 38 -5.19 -6.28 9.28
C PHE A 38 -6.59 -6.90 9.30
N SER A 39 -7.62 -6.08 9.07
CA SER A 39 -8.96 -6.57 8.75
C SER A 39 -9.10 -6.54 7.23
N GLU A 40 -9.15 -7.71 6.62
CA GLU A 40 -9.45 -7.84 5.20
C GLU A 40 -10.92 -7.42 5.01
N ASN A 41 -11.16 -6.15 4.68
CA ASN A 41 -12.45 -5.77 4.11
C ASN A 41 -12.49 -6.44 2.74
N LYS A 42 -13.17 -7.59 2.68
CA LYS A 42 -13.72 -8.10 1.44
C LYS A 42 -14.75 -7.08 0.98
N ASP A 43 -14.31 -6.08 0.23
CA ASP A 43 -15.19 -5.36 -0.68
C ASP A 43 -15.59 -6.38 -1.75
N SER A 44 -16.50 -7.26 -1.37
CA SER A 44 -17.30 -8.09 -2.24
C SER A 44 -18.08 -7.15 -3.14
N ASN A 45 -17.54 -6.92 -4.33
CA ASN A 45 -18.29 -6.70 -5.55
C ASN A 45 -17.52 -7.45 -6.66
N ASP A 46 -17.56 -8.77 -6.56
CA ASP A 46 -17.48 -9.64 -7.73
C ASP A 46 -18.85 -9.51 -8.43
N GLU A 47 -18.97 -8.56 -9.36
CA GLU A 47 -19.90 -8.63 -10.49
C GLU A 47 -19.08 -8.76 -11.78
#